data_AF-Q54MT2-F1
#
_entry.id   AF-Q54MT2-F1
#
_cell.length_a   1.000
_cell.length_b   1.000
_cell.length_c   1.000
_cell.angle_alpha   90.00
_cell.angle_beta   90.00
_cell.angle_gamma   90.00
#
_symmetry.space_group_name_H-M   'P 1'
#
loop_
_entity.id
_entity.type
_entity.pdbx_description
1 polymer ?
#
loop_
_entity_poly.entity_id
_entity_poly.type
_entity_poly.pdbx_seq_one_letter_code
_entity_poly.pdbx_strand_id
1 'polypeptide(L)'
;MATHILFETATGFNIFQLSGMESIAEFTDQVQKSMQDFSKFSKVCKMVGSLPFTSAENALENINSISEGILTESLHDFLKQTFSKKTEGVVLGVCDNKLSASIGDELKISCLSNSHTSEIIRCIRNHISEFTKLKSADLLKAQLGLGHSYSRSKVKFNVHKVDNMIIQSICLLEQLDKDLNTFFMRLREWYSWHFPELLKIIESQVHFAKLAKLIQNKKNLTEESLDEIKEILEDNESLAKDVLSAAKASMGGDISQIDLVTVMHFADRVISLDEYRTNLTQYLAKKMQDIAPNLSALVGDRIGAKLISRAGSLTSLAKYPASTVQILGAEKALFRAMKVRGKTPKYGIIFNASAVSSETKNKGRIARCLSNKISIATRIDCFSDNPTAKFGVALKQQVADRIKFFNNGVAPKRNLDVMKEVIEEVEKDFAEEEVKPVVKESSSKKRKESEPTEEKSSKKSKKEEKSSKKSKSDDVEMKEEPVKEEKKSSKKSSSKKEEEPVKEEKKSSSKKEDKKEKKESKKDEKEEKKSSKKDKKEKK
;
A
#
# COMPACT_ATOMS: atom_id res chain seq x y z
N MET A 1 19.40 41.77 -29.45
CA MET A 1 19.78 40.70 -28.51
C MET A 1 18.88 40.79 -27.30
N ALA A 2 18.67 39.69 -26.57
CA ALA A 2 17.96 39.74 -25.28
C ALA A 2 18.77 40.61 -24.30
N THR A 3 18.11 41.57 -23.67
CA THR A 3 18.70 42.44 -22.63
C THR A 3 18.52 41.85 -21.24
N HIS A 4 17.41 41.13 -21.04
CA HIS A 4 17.06 40.46 -19.80
C HIS A 4 16.70 39.02 -20.12
N ILE A 5 16.85 38.10 -19.18
CA ILE A 5 16.43 36.70 -19.30
C ILE A 5 15.54 36.36 -18.11
N LEU A 6 14.38 35.76 -18.40
CA LEU A 6 13.55 35.10 -17.41
C LEU A 6 14.02 33.66 -17.24
N PHE A 7 14.38 33.29 -16.02
CA PHE A 7 14.78 31.93 -15.66
C PHE A 7 13.89 31.38 -14.56
N GLU A 8 13.19 30.30 -14.89
CA GLU A 8 12.23 29.63 -14.03
C GLU A 8 12.93 28.50 -13.28
N THR A 9 12.71 28.42 -11.97
CA THR A 9 13.31 27.41 -11.08
C THR A 9 12.24 26.76 -10.22
N ALA A 10 12.54 25.59 -9.65
CA ALA A 10 11.62 24.93 -8.72
C ALA A 10 11.33 25.75 -7.46
N THR A 11 12.21 26.71 -7.14
CA THR A 11 12.05 27.63 -6.00
C THR A 11 11.32 28.92 -6.35
N GLY A 12 11.20 29.29 -7.63
CA GLY A 12 10.63 30.56 -8.04
C GLY A 12 11.13 31.09 -9.40
N PHE A 13 10.81 32.34 -9.68
CA PHE A 13 11.20 33.05 -10.91
C PHE A 13 12.39 33.97 -10.65
N ASN A 14 13.35 34.00 -11.58
CA ASN A 14 14.51 34.89 -11.50
C ASN A 14 14.64 35.68 -12.80
N ILE A 15 14.95 36.97 -12.72
CA ILE A 15 15.25 37.81 -13.88
C ILE A 15 16.72 38.21 -13.83
N PHE A 16 17.42 37.98 -14.94
CA PHE A 16 18.82 38.32 -15.10
C PHE A 16 18.99 39.39 -16.18
N GLN A 17 19.84 40.39 -15.94
CA GLN A 17 20.27 41.36 -16.94
C GLN A 17 21.56 40.90 -17.60
N LEU A 18 21.62 41.04 -18.93
CA LEU A 18 22.79 40.72 -19.74
C LEU A 18 23.56 41.98 -20.12
N SER A 19 24.88 41.90 -20.03
CA SER A 19 25.79 42.97 -20.43
C SER A 19 26.96 42.44 -21.25
N GLY A 20 27.18 43.00 -22.43
CA GLY A 20 28.43 42.83 -23.20
C GLY A 20 28.67 41.48 -23.88
N MET A 21 27.63 40.77 -24.34
CA MET A 21 27.82 39.60 -25.22
C MET A 21 27.71 39.98 -26.70
N GLU A 22 28.70 39.58 -27.49
CA GLU A 22 28.70 39.69 -28.95
C GLU A 22 28.13 38.42 -29.59
N SER A 23 27.20 38.56 -30.53
CA SER A 23 26.50 37.42 -31.15
C SER A 23 27.35 36.61 -32.14
N ILE A 24 28.51 37.11 -32.54
CA ILE A 24 29.30 36.51 -33.62
C ILE A 24 30.22 35.39 -33.09
N ALA A 25 30.68 35.48 -31.84
CA ALA A 25 31.69 34.58 -31.26
C ALA A 25 31.13 33.46 -30.37
N GLU A 26 29.80 33.27 -30.35
CA GLU A 26 29.09 32.36 -29.43
C GLU A 26 29.60 30.91 -29.46
N PHE A 27 29.98 30.43 -30.63
CA PHE A 27 30.41 29.05 -30.86
C PHE A 27 31.92 28.83 -30.73
N THR A 28 32.68 29.86 -30.34
CA THR A 28 34.11 29.68 -30.11
C THR A 28 34.34 28.94 -28.78
N ASP A 29 35.26 27.98 -28.78
CA ASP A 29 35.62 27.21 -27.59
C ASP A 29 36.03 28.09 -26.40
N GLN A 30 36.64 29.26 -26.69
CA GLN A 30 37.06 30.21 -25.67
C GLN A 30 35.87 30.86 -24.97
N VAL A 31 34.85 31.27 -25.71
CA VAL A 31 33.62 31.85 -25.15
C VAL A 31 32.87 30.79 -24.35
N GLN A 32 32.75 29.57 -24.86
CA GLN A 32 32.12 28.46 -24.14
C GLN A 32 32.83 28.14 -22.82
N LYS A 33 34.17 28.07 -22.83
CA LYS A 33 34.98 27.90 -21.60
C LYS A 33 34.81 29.08 -20.64
N SER A 34 34.64 30.30 -21.16
CA SER A 34 34.41 31.48 -20.32
C SER A 34 33.05 31.47 -19.64
N MET A 35 32.01 30.96 -20.31
CA MET A 35 30.65 30.85 -19.73
C MET A 35 30.56 29.74 -18.67
N GLN A 36 31.39 28.70 -18.77
CA GLN A 36 31.48 27.66 -17.74
C GLN A 36 32.09 28.15 -16.42
N ASP A 37 32.88 29.22 -16.43
CA ASP A 37 33.49 29.81 -15.23
C ASP A 37 32.59 30.90 -14.64
N PHE A 38 32.09 30.70 -13.41
CA PHE A 38 31.20 31.65 -12.75
C PHE A 38 31.83 33.05 -12.60
N SER A 39 33.14 33.14 -12.38
CA SER A 39 33.82 34.43 -12.17
C SER A 39 33.76 35.33 -13.41
N LYS A 40 33.70 34.71 -14.60
CA LYS A 40 33.56 35.41 -15.88
C LYS A 40 32.09 35.60 -16.23
N PHE A 41 31.27 34.56 -16.02
CA PHE A 41 29.85 34.62 -16.33
C PHE A 41 29.07 35.62 -15.47
N SER A 42 29.41 35.77 -14.19
CA SER A 42 28.80 36.75 -13.27
C SER A 42 29.06 38.21 -13.66
N LYS A 43 30.12 38.50 -14.44
CA LYS A 43 30.37 39.83 -14.99
C LYS A 43 29.40 40.16 -16.13
N VAL A 44 29.01 39.14 -16.89
CA VAL A 44 28.11 39.25 -18.04
C VAL A 44 26.65 39.26 -17.60
N CYS A 45 26.30 38.38 -16.66
CA CYS A 45 24.94 38.11 -16.23
C CYS A 45 24.75 38.50 -14.75
N LYS A 46 23.87 39.47 -14.49
CA LYS A 46 23.56 39.96 -13.13
C LYS A 46 22.09 39.72 -12.79
N MET A 47 21.81 39.16 -11.62
CA MET A 47 20.43 38.99 -11.15
C MET A 47 19.81 40.34 -10.79
N VAL A 48 18.64 40.65 -11.35
CA VAL A 48 17.88 41.90 -11.10
C VAL A 48 16.83 41.69 -10.03
N GLY A 49 16.11 40.56 -10.10
CA GLY A 49 15.02 40.23 -9.19
C GLY A 49 14.80 38.73 -9.10
N SER A 50 14.30 38.30 -7.95
CA SER A 50 13.93 36.92 -7.66
C SER A 50 12.59 36.91 -6.90
N LEU A 51 11.63 36.15 -7.40
CA LEU A 51 10.36 35.88 -6.73
C LEU A 51 10.32 34.40 -6.29
N PRO A 52 10.54 34.09 -5.00
CA PRO A 52 10.38 32.73 -4.49
C PRO A 52 8.89 32.34 -4.40
N PHE A 53 8.58 31.06 -4.60
CA PHE A 53 7.23 30.53 -4.38
C PHE A 53 6.89 30.47 -2.88
N THR A 54 5.66 30.84 -2.53
CA THR A 54 5.19 30.87 -1.14
C THR A 54 4.87 29.51 -0.54
N SER A 55 4.38 28.57 -1.36
CA SER A 55 3.94 27.23 -0.97
C SER A 55 4.20 26.24 -2.10
N ALA A 56 4.24 24.94 -1.78
CA ALA A 56 4.34 23.87 -2.77
C ALA A 56 3.12 23.83 -3.72
N GLU A 57 1.95 24.26 -3.25
CA GLU A 57 0.74 24.40 -4.07
C GLU A 57 0.89 25.50 -5.12
N ASN A 58 1.40 26.67 -4.71
CA ASN A 58 1.71 27.78 -5.61
C ASN A 58 2.79 27.38 -6.63
N ALA A 59 3.82 26.63 -6.20
CA ALA A 59 4.82 26.09 -7.11
C ALA A 59 4.21 25.11 -8.14
N LEU A 60 3.27 24.27 -7.71
CA LEU A 60 2.56 23.32 -8.58
C LEU A 60 1.65 24.02 -9.59
N GLU A 61 0.93 25.06 -9.17
CA GLU A 61 0.12 25.89 -10.06
C GLU A 61 0.99 26.57 -11.12
N ASN A 62 2.08 27.20 -10.70
CA ASN A 62 3.01 27.85 -11.62
C ASN A 62 3.62 26.89 -12.63
N ILE A 63 4.12 25.72 -12.21
CA ILE A 63 4.69 24.75 -13.17
C ILE A 63 3.64 24.21 -14.16
N ASN A 64 2.38 24.03 -13.72
CA ASN A 64 1.31 23.60 -14.62
C ASN A 64 1.05 24.66 -15.69
N SER A 65 0.89 25.93 -15.29
CA SER A 65 0.64 27.05 -16.20
C SER A 65 1.82 27.32 -17.13
N ILE A 66 3.04 27.35 -16.60
CA ILE A 66 4.28 27.48 -17.40
C ILE A 66 4.37 26.35 -18.43
N SER A 67 4.07 25.10 -18.05
CA SER A 67 4.13 23.96 -18.98
C SER A 67 3.13 24.04 -20.13
N GLU A 68 2.04 24.79 -19.93
CA GLU A 68 1.02 25.06 -20.94
C GLU A 68 1.27 26.38 -21.69
N GLY A 69 2.27 27.16 -21.25
CA GLY A 69 2.64 28.46 -21.82
C GLY A 69 1.79 29.63 -21.34
N ILE A 70 1.01 29.46 -20.27
CA ILE A 70 0.07 30.46 -19.75
C ILE A 70 0.79 31.34 -18.71
N LEU A 71 0.58 32.66 -18.80
CA LEU A 71 1.13 33.61 -17.83
C LEU A 71 0.34 33.53 -16.51
N THR A 72 1.01 33.22 -15.40
CA THR A 72 0.36 33.25 -14.07
C THR A 72 0.29 34.67 -13.53
N GLU A 73 -0.70 34.96 -12.69
CA GLU A 73 -0.83 36.26 -12.01
C GLU A 73 0.45 36.63 -11.26
N SER A 74 1.08 35.65 -10.58
CA SER A 74 2.33 35.86 -9.85
C SER A 74 3.51 36.25 -10.76
N LEU A 75 3.61 35.65 -11.96
CA LEU A 75 4.65 35.99 -12.93
C LEU A 75 4.35 37.34 -13.61
N HIS A 76 3.09 37.60 -13.94
CA HIS A 76 2.64 38.88 -14.47
C HIS A 76 2.97 40.04 -13.52
N ASP A 77 2.65 39.91 -12.23
CA ASP A 77 2.93 40.94 -11.22
C ASP A 77 4.44 41.11 -11.01
N PHE A 78 5.20 40.02 -11.02
CA PHE A 78 6.66 40.06 -10.92
C PHE A 78 7.32 40.80 -12.09
N LEU A 79 6.88 40.51 -13.33
CA LEU A 79 7.37 41.18 -14.53
C LEU A 79 6.98 42.66 -14.53
N LYS A 80 5.73 42.99 -14.14
CA LYS A 80 5.29 44.38 -13.98
C LYS A 80 6.16 45.11 -12.96
N GLN A 81 6.34 44.56 -11.75
CA GLN A 81 7.16 45.17 -10.70
C GLN A 81 8.62 45.39 -11.15
N THR A 82 9.20 44.45 -11.89
CA THR A 82 10.59 44.53 -12.33
C THR A 82 10.79 45.57 -13.45
N PHE A 83 9.85 45.68 -14.39
CA PHE A 83 9.99 46.56 -15.57
C PHE A 83 9.22 47.90 -15.48
N SER A 84 8.58 48.21 -14.34
CA SER A 84 7.63 49.32 -14.09
C SER A 84 8.04 50.75 -14.53
N LYS A 85 9.29 51.00 -14.96
CA LYS A 85 9.76 52.36 -15.32
C LYS A 85 10.52 52.48 -16.64
N LYS A 86 10.82 51.39 -17.36
CA LYS A 86 11.57 51.40 -18.64
C LYS A 86 11.21 50.20 -19.51
N THR A 87 10.10 50.25 -20.24
CA THR A 87 9.78 49.25 -21.28
C THR A 87 10.56 49.51 -22.58
N GLU A 88 10.96 50.76 -22.82
CA GLU A 88 11.76 51.14 -23.99
C GLU A 88 13.16 50.50 -23.92
N GLY A 89 13.46 49.63 -24.89
CA GLY A 89 14.74 48.93 -25.04
C GLY A 89 14.83 47.58 -24.32
N VAL A 90 13.80 47.16 -23.56
CA VAL A 90 13.81 45.85 -22.89
C VAL A 90 13.38 44.76 -23.86
N VAL A 91 14.31 43.87 -24.14
CA VAL A 91 14.07 42.61 -24.84
C VAL A 91 14.25 41.46 -23.86
N LEU A 92 13.18 40.71 -23.59
CA LEU A 92 13.15 39.60 -22.63
C LEU A 92 13.43 38.27 -23.33
N GLY A 93 14.49 37.60 -22.91
CA GLY A 93 14.82 36.24 -23.28
C GLY A 93 13.99 35.24 -22.49
N VAL A 94 13.20 34.41 -23.16
CA VAL A 94 12.36 33.38 -22.54
C VAL A 94 12.73 32.02 -23.14
N CYS A 95 12.66 30.95 -22.36
CA CYS A 95 13.01 29.60 -22.81
C CYS A 95 12.00 29.01 -23.80
N ASP A 96 10.70 29.27 -23.59
CA ASP A 96 9.61 28.74 -24.40
C ASP A 96 8.99 29.83 -25.30
N ASN A 97 8.77 29.48 -26.56
CA ASN A 97 8.13 30.34 -27.55
C ASN A 97 6.69 30.66 -27.16
N LYS A 98 5.95 29.71 -26.57
CA LYS A 98 4.54 29.93 -26.19
C LYS A 98 4.42 30.97 -25.08
N LEU A 99 5.22 30.80 -24.03
CA LEU A 99 5.28 31.77 -22.93
C LEU A 99 5.74 33.14 -23.43
N SER A 100 6.65 33.18 -24.42
CA SER A 100 7.07 34.43 -25.05
C SER A 100 5.92 35.16 -25.75
N ALA A 101 5.00 34.43 -26.38
CA ALA A 101 3.81 35.00 -27.02
C ALA A 101 2.84 35.53 -25.96
N SER A 102 2.53 34.75 -24.91
CA SER A 102 1.63 35.18 -23.84
C SER A 102 2.14 36.39 -23.06
N ILE A 103 3.46 36.45 -22.78
CA ILE A 103 4.08 37.64 -22.17
C ILE A 103 4.03 38.83 -23.13
N GLY A 104 4.27 38.60 -24.43
CA GLY A 104 4.20 39.63 -25.45
C GLY A 104 2.80 40.24 -25.58
N ASP A 105 1.76 39.41 -25.55
CA ASP A 105 0.36 39.82 -25.66
C ASP A 105 -0.10 40.61 -24.42
N GLU A 106 0.24 40.15 -23.21
CA GLU A 106 -0.24 40.77 -21.97
C GLU A 106 0.56 42.00 -21.51
N LEU A 107 1.90 41.95 -21.62
CA LEU A 107 2.79 42.99 -21.10
C LEU A 107 3.36 43.91 -22.18
N LYS A 108 3.11 43.61 -23.47
CA LYS A 108 3.66 44.37 -24.62
C LYS A 108 5.19 44.48 -24.58
N ILE A 109 5.87 43.48 -24.02
CA ILE A 109 7.34 43.39 -23.95
C ILE A 109 7.83 42.59 -25.16
N SER A 110 8.88 43.07 -25.82
CA SER A 110 9.53 42.30 -26.90
C SER A 110 10.20 41.06 -26.31
N CYS A 111 9.65 39.88 -26.60
CA CYS A 111 10.21 38.61 -26.15
C CYS A 111 10.98 37.91 -27.27
N LEU A 112 12.12 37.30 -26.94
CA LEU A 112 12.96 36.55 -27.88
C LEU A 112 13.29 35.16 -27.34
N SER A 113 13.16 34.16 -28.18
CA SER A 113 13.46 32.76 -27.90
C SER A 113 14.37 32.19 -29.00
N ASN A 114 15.58 32.76 -29.09
CA ASN A 114 16.58 32.38 -30.10
C ASN A 114 17.61 31.41 -29.49
N SER A 115 18.40 30.76 -30.35
CA SER A 115 19.51 29.87 -29.93
C SER A 115 20.45 30.53 -28.92
N HIS A 116 20.78 31.80 -29.10
CA HIS A 116 21.60 32.57 -28.15
C HIS A 116 20.97 32.68 -26.75
N THR A 117 19.66 32.98 -26.69
CA THR A 117 18.93 33.04 -25.41
C THR A 117 18.99 31.68 -24.70
N SER A 118 18.82 30.59 -25.45
CA SER A 118 18.89 29.23 -24.92
C SER A 118 20.27 28.86 -24.37
N GLU A 119 21.36 29.25 -25.04
CA GLU A 119 22.73 29.03 -24.52
C GLU A 119 22.98 29.81 -23.22
N ILE A 120 22.49 31.05 -23.12
CA ILE A 120 22.65 31.81 -21.88
C ILE A 120 21.79 31.21 -20.76
N ILE A 121 20.56 30.78 -21.04
CA ILE A 121 19.70 30.07 -20.08
C ILE A 121 20.39 28.79 -19.58
N ARG A 122 21.07 28.05 -20.47
CA ARG A 122 21.87 26.88 -20.10
C ARG A 122 23.02 27.26 -19.15
N CYS A 123 23.70 28.38 -19.39
CA CYS A 123 24.76 28.86 -18.52
C CYS A 123 24.24 29.31 -17.14
N ILE A 124 23.09 30.01 -17.10
CA ILE A 124 22.40 30.36 -15.86
C ILE A 124 22.04 29.10 -15.07
N ARG A 125 21.54 28.06 -15.75
CA ARG A 125 21.20 26.78 -15.12
C ARG A 125 22.40 26.10 -14.48
N ASN A 126 23.57 26.14 -15.12
CA ASN A 126 24.80 25.56 -14.57
C ASN A 126 25.23 26.25 -13.26
N HIS A 127 25.02 27.56 -13.17
CA HIS A 127 25.49 28.41 -12.07
C HIS A 127 24.39 28.84 -11.08
N ILE A 128 23.20 28.24 -11.16
CA ILE A 128 22.03 28.72 -10.41
C ILE A 128 22.23 28.66 -8.89
N SER A 129 22.99 27.68 -8.41
CA SER A 129 23.31 27.53 -6.98
C SER A 129 24.12 28.72 -6.46
N GLU A 130 25.03 29.24 -7.26
CA GLU A 130 25.88 30.37 -6.88
C GLU A 130 25.11 31.69 -6.96
N PHE A 131 24.24 31.84 -7.95
CA PHE A 131 23.38 33.01 -8.10
C PHE A 131 22.32 33.15 -6.98
N THR A 132 21.67 32.05 -6.61
CA THR A 132 20.60 32.05 -5.59
C THR A 132 21.13 31.94 -4.16
N LYS A 133 22.44 31.67 -3.98
CA LYS A 133 23.08 31.36 -2.69
C LYS A 133 22.42 30.21 -1.91
N LEU A 134 21.61 29.40 -2.60
CA LEU A 134 21.00 28.20 -2.04
C LEU A 134 22.00 27.05 -2.10
N LYS A 135 22.01 26.22 -1.05
CA LYS A 135 22.76 24.97 -1.09
C LYS A 135 22.20 24.11 -2.22
N SER A 136 23.08 23.50 -3.00
CA SER A 136 22.69 22.60 -4.11
C SER A 136 21.74 21.48 -3.65
N ALA A 137 21.92 20.96 -2.43
CA ALA A 137 21.06 19.95 -1.83
C ALA A 137 19.61 20.40 -1.63
N ASP A 138 19.40 21.66 -1.22
CA ASP A 138 18.06 22.20 -0.97
C ASP A 138 17.31 22.43 -2.28
N LEU A 139 18.02 22.90 -3.31
CA LEU A 139 17.47 23.06 -4.65
C LEU A 139 17.07 21.70 -5.26
N LEU A 140 17.91 20.67 -5.11
CA LEU A 140 17.57 19.31 -5.53
C LEU A 140 16.34 18.76 -4.80
N LYS A 141 16.23 19.01 -3.49
CA LYS A 141 15.06 18.59 -2.70
C LYS A 141 13.78 19.28 -3.16
N ALA A 142 13.84 20.58 -3.47
CA ALA A 142 12.72 21.33 -4.03
C ALA A 142 12.33 20.81 -5.41
N GLN A 143 13.30 20.51 -6.28
CA GLN A 143 13.06 19.90 -7.60
C GLN A 143 12.40 18.52 -7.50
N LEU A 144 12.86 17.66 -6.59
CA LEU A 144 12.26 16.33 -6.37
C LEU A 144 10.81 16.46 -5.88
N GLY A 145 10.56 17.35 -4.92
CA GLY A 145 9.22 17.61 -4.41
C GLY A 145 8.27 18.11 -5.49
N LEU A 146 8.68 19.13 -6.25
CA LEU A 146 7.89 19.70 -7.33
C LEU A 146 7.67 18.70 -8.47
N GLY A 147 8.70 17.94 -8.84
CA GLY A 147 8.61 16.89 -9.86
C GLY A 147 7.60 15.81 -9.49
N HIS A 148 7.63 15.32 -8.25
CA HIS A 148 6.64 14.36 -7.76
C HIS A 148 5.22 14.93 -7.78
N SER A 149 5.03 16.16 -7.30
CA SER A 149 3.70 16.81 -7.29
C SER A 149 3.17 17.04 -8.70
N TYR A 150 4.00 17.53 -9.61
CA TYR A 150 3.66 17.74 -11.02
C TYR A 150 3.25 16.44 -11.71
N SER A 151 4.08 15.39 -11.59
CA SER A 151 3.77 14.09 -12.18
C SER A 151 2.51 13.46 -11.59
N ARG A 152 2.30 13.55 -10.26
CA ARG A 152 1.07 13.05 -9.61
C ARG A 152 -0.17 13.78 -10.09
N SER A 153 -0.08 15.11 -10.24
CA SER A 153 -1.18 15.94 -10.74
C SER A 153 -1.52 15.60 -12.19
N LYS A 154 -0.50 15.53 -13.08
CA LYS A 154 -0.70 15.20 -14.50
C LYS A 154 -1.23 13.79 -14.72
N VAL A 155 -0.78 12.80 -13.94
CA VAL A 155 -1.26 11.40 -14.02
C VAL A 155 -2.61 11.21 -13.30
N LYS A 156 -3.12 12.22 -12.57
CA LYS A 156 -4.28 12.11 -11.67
C LYS A 156 -4.15 10.91 -10.73
N PHE A 157 -2.99 10.81 -10.06
CA PHE A 157 -2.68 9.69 -9.18
C PHE A 157 -3.71 9.61 -8.03
N ASN A 158 -4.60 8.62 -8.11
CA ASN A 158 -5.64 8.44 -7.11
C ASN A 158 -5.08 7.73 -5.87
N VAL A 159 -5.01 8.44 -4.75
CA VAL A 159 -4.56 7.90 -3.45
C VAL A 159 -5.48 6.78 -2.95
N HIS A 160 -6.75 6.76 -3.37
CA HIS A 160 -7.70 5.72 -3.00
C HIS A 160 -7.45 4.39 -3.73
N LYS A 161 -6.79 4.41 -4.90
CA LYS A 161 -6.40 3.20 -5.65
C LYS A 161 -5.06 2.61 -5.20
N VAL A 162 -4.57 2.99 -4.02
CA VAL A 162 -3.30 2.48 -3.48
C VAL A 162 -3.49 1.07 -2.90
N ASP A 163 -3.20 0.08 -3.73
CA ASP A 163 -3.21 -1.36 -3.43
C ASP A 163 -2.15 -1.79 -2.39
N ASN A 164 -1.12 -0.98 -2.15
CA ASN A 164 -0.11 -1.25 -1.11
C ASN A 164 -0.76 -1.47 0.28
N MET A 165 -1.84 -0.75 0.59
CA MET A 165 -2.56 -0.93 1.86
C MET A 165 -3.19 -2.32 1.99
N ILE A 166 -3.71 -2.88 0.89
CA ILE A 166 -4.24 -4.25 0.85
C ILE A 166 -3.11 -5.25 1.07
N ILE A 167 -1.96 -5.06 0.38
CA ILE A 167 -0.80 -5.95 0.46
C ILE A 167 -0.28 -6.04 1.90
N GLN A 168 -0.09 -4.89 2.57
CA GLN A 168 0.37 -4.90 3.96
C GLN A 168 -0.66 -5.50 4.91
N SER A 169 -1.95 -5.20 4.71
CA SER A 169 -3.02 -5.72 5.57
C SER A 169 -3.15 -7.24 5.49
N ILE A 170 -3.06 -7.84 4.29
CA ILE A 170 -3.13 -9.30 4.16
C ILE A 170 -1.88 -10.00 4.72
N CYS A 171 -0.69 -9.43 4.51
CA CYS A 171 0.54 -9.97 5.09
C CYS A 171 0.49 -9.93 6.63
N LEU A 172 -0.02 -8.84 7.20
CA LEU A 172 -0.22 -8.71 8.64
C LEU A 172 -1.27 -9.72 9.16
N LEU A 173 -2.38 -9.88 8.45
CA LEU A 173 -3.42 -10.85 8.82
C LEU A 173 -2.89 -12.28 8.83
N GLU A 174 -2.11 -12.68 7.82
CA GLU A 174 -1.48 -14.02 7.79
C GLU A 174 -0.47 -14.24 8.91
N GLN A 175 0.23 -13.19 9.33
CA GLN A 175 1.18 -13.24 10.43
C GLN A 175 0.44 -13.34 11.77
N LEU A 176 -0.59 -12.52 11.97
CA LEU A 176 -1.45 -12.55 13.15
C LEU A 176 -2.11 -13.92 13.33
N ASP A 177 -2.58 -14.58 12.27
CA ASP A 177 -3.17 -15.92 12.37
C ASP A 177 -2.17 -16.95 12.93
N LYS A 178 -0.89 -16.88 12.54
CA LYS A 178 0.17 -17.78 13.05
C LYS A 178 0.56 -17.46 14.48
N ASP A 179 0.68 -16.16 14.79
CA ASP A 179 1.09 -15.69 16.10
C ASP A 179 -0.01 -15.97 17.12
N LEU A 180 -1.28 -15.70 16.78
CA LEU A 180 -2.43 -16.07 17.60
C LEU A 180 -2.43 -17.56 17.91
N ASN A 181 -2.28 -18.43 16.92
CA ASN A 181 -2.25 -19.87 17.19
C ASN A 181 -1.08 -20.26 18.11
N THR A 182 0.09 -19.65 17.94
CA THR A 182 1.26 -19.89 18.80
C THR A 182 1.01 -19.41 20.24
N PHE A 183 0.44 -18.21 20.39
CA PHE A 183 0.10 -17.64 21.69
C PHE A 183 -1.02 -18.41 22.38
N PHE A 184 -2.03 -18.88 21.65
CA PHE A 184 -3.07 -19.75 22.18
C PHE A 184 -2.50 -21.07 22.68
N MET A 185 -1.60 -21.71 21.94
CA MET A 185 -0.92 -22.93 22.41
C MET A 185 -0.13 -22.66 23.68
N ARG A 186 0.56 -21.51 23.76
CA ARG A 186 1.31 -21.13 24.96
C ARG A 186 0.40 -20.84 26.16
N LEU A 187 -0.72 -20.14 25.95
CA LEU A 187 -1.71 -19.85 26.99
C LEU A 187 -2.36 -21.13 27.49
N ARG A 188 -2.69 -22.06 26.58
CA ARG A 188 -3.21 -23.38 26.91
C ARG A 188 -2.25 -24.13 27.80
N GLU A 189 -0.98 -24.27 27.42
CA GLU A 189 0.03 -24.96 28.25
C GLU A 189 0.20 -24.32 29.63
N TRP A 190 0.29 -22.98 29.67
CA TRP A 190 0.56 -22.25 30.91
C TRP A 190 -0.60 -22.36 31.90
N TYR A 191 -1.84 -22.17 31.44
CA TYR A 191 -3.03 -22.27 32.29
C TYR A 191 -3.41 -23.74 32.62
N SER A 192 -3.10 -24.69 31.73
CA SER A 192 -3.36 -26.12 31.97
C SER A 192 -2.59 -26.70 33.16
N TRP A 193 -1.52 -26.04 33.62
CA TRP A 193 -0.84 -26.48 34.83
C TRP A 193 -1.72 -26.30 36.09
N HIS A 194 -2.57 -25.27 36.08
CA HIS A 194 -3.53 -24.99 37.13
C HIS A 194 -4.86 -25.73 36.95
N PHE A 195 -5.40 -25.71 35.73
CA PHE A 195 -6.69 -26.34 35.40
C PHE A 195 -6.60 -27.18 34.11
N PRO A 196 -6.05 -28.41 34.17
CA PRO A 196 -5.79 -29.24 32.99
C PRO A 196 -7.07 -29.78 32.35
N GLU A 197 -8.16 -29.92 33.10
CA GLU A 197 -9.43 -30.45 32.58
C GLU A 197 -10.11 -29.48 31.60
N LEU A 198 -9.91 -28.17 31.78
CA LEU A 198 -10.41 -27.13 30.86
C LEU A 198 -9.95 -27.34 29.41
N LEU A 199 -8.73 -27.85 29.25
CA LEU A 199 -8.14 -28.17 27.95
C LEU A 199 -8.93 -29.23 27.19
N LYS A 200 -9.55 -30.18 27.91
CA LYS A 200 -10.29 -31.31 27.33
C LYS A 200 -11.72 -30.92 26.98
N ILE A 201 -12.33 -30.05 27.77
CA ILE A 201 -13.72 -29.62 27.58
C ILE A 201 -13.83 -28.62 26.43
N ILE A 202 -12.87 -27.70 26.32
CA ILE A 202 -12.96 -26.59 25.35
C ILE A 202 -12.03 -26.83 24.16
N GLU A 203 -12.63 -26.95 22.98
CA GLU A 203 -11.90 -27.02 21.72
C GLU A 203 -11.53 -25.62 21.18
N SER A 204 -12.44 -24.65 21.32
CA SER A 204 -12.28 -23.29 20.79
C SER A 204 -11.22 -22.48 21.56
N GLN A 205 -10.23 -21.97 20.82
CA GLN A 205 -9.12 -21.18 21.37
C GLN A 205 -9.59 -19.87 22.03
N VAL A 206 -10.55 -19.18 21.42
CA VAL A 206 -11.06 -17.89 21.91
C VAL A 206 -11.88 -18.10 23.18
N HIS A 207 -12.75 -19.13 23.21
CA HIS A 207 -13.53 -19.45 24.41
C HIS A 207 -12.60 -19.84 25.56
N PHE A 208 -11.54 -20.60 25.30
CA PHE A 208 -10.54 -20.94 26.31
C PHE A 208 -9.88 -19.70 26.93
N ALA A 209 -9.44 -18.74 26.10
CA ALA A 209 -8.81 -17.52 26.61
C ALA A 209 -9.77 -16.66 27.43
N LYS A 210 -11.01 -16.50 26.97
CA LYS A 210 -12.07 -15.77 27.69
C LYS A 210 -12.42 -16.43 29.02
N LEU A 211 -12.54 -17.76 29.04
CA LEU A 211 -12.84 -18.51 30.26
C LEU A 211 -11.67 -18.53 31.24
N ALA A 212 -10.43 -18.63 30.77
CA ALA A 212 -9.26 -18.49 31.63
C ALA A 212 -9.25 -17.13 32.35
N LYS A 213 -9.63 -16.06 31.63
CA LYS A 213 -9.74 -14.70 32.19
C LYS A 213 -10.84 -14.58 33.26
N LEU A 214 -12.00 -15.19 33.03
CA LEU A 214 -13.14 -15.13 33.96
C LEU A 214 -12.86 -15.97 35.20
N ILE A 215 -12.49 -17.25 35.01
CA ILE A 215 -12.31 -18.20 36.11
C ILE A 215 -11.19 -17.76 37.05
N GLN A 216 -10.08 -17.23 36.51
CA GLN A 216 -8.86 -16.88 37.23
C GLN A 216 -8.31 -18.04 38.06
N ASN A 217 -8.80 -18.18 39.29
CA ASN A 217 -8.45 -19.26 40.20
C ASN A 217 -9.64 -20.22 40.35
N LYS A 218 -9.39 -21.53 40.17
CA LYS A 218 -10.43 -22.57 40.26
C LYS A 218 -11.22 -22.56 41.58
N LYS A 219 -10.62 -22.04 42.66
CA LYS A 219 -11.25 -21.97 44.00
C LYS A 219 -12.37 -20.92 44.07
N ASN A 220 -12.35 -19.92 43.19
CA ASN A 220 -13.32 -18.82 43.19
C ASN A 220 -14.57 -19.14 42.37
N LEU A 221 -14.63 -20.32 41.73
CA LEU A 221 -15.73 -20.68 40.86
C LEU A 221 -16.98 -21.06 41.67
N THR A 222 -17.97 -20.17 41.71
CA THR A 222 -19.29 -20.40 42.32
C THR A 222 -20.35 -20.67 41.26
N GLU A 223 -21.55 -21.09 41.68
CA GLU A 223 -22.69 -21.29 40.78
C GLU A 223 -23.14 -19.98 40.12
N GLU A 224 -22.86 -18.82 40.72
CA GLU A 224 -23.16 -17.49 40.17
C GLU A 224 -22.35 -17.21 38.88
N SER A 225 -21.11 -17.71 38.81
CA SER A 225 -20.28 -17.58 37.61
C SER A 225 -20.78 -18.42 36.42
N LEU A 226 -21.77 -19.30 36.62
CA LEU A 226 -22.32 -20.11 35.54
C LEU A 226 -22.97 -19.26 34.46
N ASP A 227 -23.60 -18.14 34.82
CA ASP A 227 -24.32 -17.32 33.85
C ASP A 227 -23.35 -16.57 32.93
N GLU A 228 -22.24 -16.04 33.46
CA GLU A 228 -21.18 -15.43 32.64
C GLU A 228 -20.46 -16.47 31.76
N ILE A 229 -20.28 -17.70 32.25
CA ILE A 229 -19.68 -18.80 31.48
C ILE A 229 -20.61 -19.22 30.33
N LYS A 230 -21.93 -19.26 30.56
CA LYS A 230 -22.93 -19.53 29.51
C LYS A 230 -22.87 -18.46 28.42
N GLU A 231 -22.73 -17.19 28.79
CA GLU A 231 -22.61 -16.09 27.82
C GLU A 231 -21.38 -16.28 26.91
N ILE A 232 -20.24 -16.70 27.47
CA ILE A 232 -19.02 -16.95 26.67
C ILE A 232 -19.15 -18.20 25.80
N LEU A 233 -19.87 -19.22 26.26
CA LEU A 233 -20.04 -20.51 25.59
C LEU A 233 -21.28 -20.58 24.67
N GLU A 234 -21.87 -19.44 24.32
CA GLU A 234 -23.04 -19.37 23.43
C GLU A 234 -24.22 -20.22 23.96
N ASP A 235 -24.56 -20.08 25.24
CA ASP A 235 -25.68 -20.73 25.95
C ASP A 235 -25.63 -22.27 26.03
N ASN A 236 -24.46 -22.87 25.83
CA ASN A 236 -24.27 -24.31 26.01
C ASN A 236 -24.23 -24.70 27.51
N GLU A 237 -25.41 -24.92 28.09
CA GLU A 237 -25.58 -25.22 29.52
C GLU A 237 -24.82 -26.49 29.96
N SER A 238 -24.75 -27.52 29.12
CA SER A 238 -24.02 -28.76 29.41
C SER A 238 -22.53 -28.48 29.64
N LEU A 239 -21.89 -27.72 28.74
CA LEU A 239 -20.47 -27.42 28.83
C LEU A 239 -20.16 -26.54 30.05
N ALA A 240 -21.04 -25.60 30.39
CA ALA A 240 -20.88 -24.77 31.59
C ALA A 240 -20.92 -25.63 32.87
N LYS A 241 -21.86 -26.57 32.97
CA LYS A 241 -21.94 -27.54 34.09
C LYS A 241 -20.74 -28.48 34.12
N ASP A 242 -20.25 -28.90 32.96
CA ASP A 242 -19.05 -29.73 32.83
C ASP A 242 -17.80 -28.97 33.32
N VAL A 243 -17.67 -27.68 33.00
CA VAL A 243 -16.57 -26.84 33.50
C VAL A 243 -16.62 -26.70 35.02
N LEU A 244 -17.81 -26.49 35.61
CA LEU A 244 -17.96 -26.36 37.06
C LEU A 244 -17.70 -27.69 37.79
N SER A 245 -18.20 -28.81 37.25
CA SER A 245 -17.92 -30.14 37.80
C SER A 245 -16.44 -30.49 37.67
N ALA A 246 -15.80 -30.14 36.55
CA ALA A 246 -14.37 -30.33 36.34
C ALA A 246 -13.53 -29.46 37.28
N ALA A 247 -13.95 -28.23 37.59
CA ALA A 247 -13.26 -27.39 38.56
C ALA A 247 -13.32 -27.99 39.98
N LYS A 248 -14.50 -28.51 40.39
CA LYS A 248 -14.66 -29.22 41.66
C LYS A 248 -13.83 -30.50 41.73
N ALA A 249 -13.68 -31.21 40.61
CA ALA A 249 -12.88 -32.42 40.50
C ALA A 249 -11.40 -32.17 40.15
N SER A 250 -10.97 -30.92 39.99
CA SER A 250 -9.67 -30.60 39.40
C SER A 250 -8.50 -30.90 40.33
N MET A 251 -7.59 -31.76 39.86
CA MET A 251 -6.37 -32.14 40.57
C MET A 251 -5.16 -31.27 40.19
N GLY A 252 -5.35 -30.19 39.41
CA GLY A 252 -4.26 -29.31 38.95
C GLY A 252 -3.54 -28.59 40.10
N GLY A 253 -2.31 -28.12 39.84
CA GLY A 253 -1.50 -27.43 40.85
C GLY A 253 -2.08 -26.08 41.25
N ASP A 254 -1.86 -25.65 42.49
CA ASP A 254 -2.20 -24.29 42.90
C ASP A 254 -1.17 -23.30 42.31
N ILE A 255 -1.66 -22.24 41.67
CA ILE A 255 -0.83 -21.20 41.06
C ILE A 255 -0.65 -20.01 42.02
N SER A 256 0.54 -19.40 42.03
CA SER A 256 0.78 -18.18 42.81
C SER A 256 -0.03 -17.01 42.25
N GLN A 257 -0.39 -16.03 43.09
CA GLN A 257 -1.13 -14.86 42.62
C GLN A 257 -0.33 -14.03 41.60
N ILE A 258 1.00 -13.95 41.75
CA ILE A 258 1.88 -13.20 40.85
C ILE A 258 1.92 -13.86 39.46
N ASP A 259 2.02 -15.19 39.43
CA ASP A 259 2.02 -15.95 38.19
C ASP A 259 0.64 -15.87 37.52
N LEU A 260 -0.44 -15.98 38.31
CA LEU A 260 -1.80 -15.87 37.81
C LEU A 260 -2.05 -14.53 37.12
N VAL A 261 -1.66 -13.42 37.76
CA VAL A 261 -1.76 -12.07 37.15
C VAL A 261 -1.02 -12.01 35.81
N THR A 262 0.15 -12.62 35.72
CA THR A 262 0.92 -12.66 34.46
C THR A 262 0.22 -13.48 33.37
N VAL A 263 -0.37 -14.63 33.73
CA VAL A 263 -1.17 -15.44 32.80
C VAL A 263 -2.42 -14.69 32.34
N MET A 264 -3.09 -13.97 33.25
CA MET A 264 -4.25 -13.15 32.91
C MET A 264 -3.89 -12.01 31.96
N HIS A 265 -2.77 -11.31 32.20
CA HIS A 265 -2.27 -10.31 31.25
C HIS A 265 -1.95 -10.91 29.89
N PHE A 266 -1.42 -12.14 29.83
CA PHE A 266 -1.20 -12.81 28.56
C PHE A 266 -2.52 -13.18 27.86
N ALA A 267 -3.52 -13.67 28.61
CA ALA A 267 -4.86 -13.95 28.08
C ALA A 267 -5.53 -12.69 27.52
N ASP A 268 -5.42 -11.56 28.23
CA ASP A 268 -5.91 -10.25 27.76
C ASP A 268 -5.28 -9.84 26.44
N ARG A 269 -3.96 -10.05 26.29
CA ARG A 269 -3.26 -9.75 25.04
C ARG A 269 -3.76 -10.62 23.90
N VAL A 270 -3.96 -11.90 24.15
CA VAL A 270 -4.48 -12.83 23.14
C VAL A 270 -5.89 -12.44 22.68
N ILE A 271 -6.79 -12.11 23.62
CA ILE A 271 -8.15 -11.64 23.31
C ILE A 271 -8.10 -10.34 22.49
N SER A 272 -7.28 -9.37 22.91
CA SER A 272 -7.14 -8.10 22.18
C SER A 272 -6.61 -8.28 20.75
N LEU A 273 -5.73 -9.27 20.53
CA LEU A 273 -5.19 -9.59 19.21
C LEU A 273 -6.24 -10.27 18.31
N ASP A 274 -7.12 -11.10 18.87
CA ASP A 274 -8.22 -11.73 18.12
C ASP A 274 -9.31 -10.71 17.72
N GLU A 275 -9.61 -9.75 18.60
CA GLU A 275 -10.45 -8.59 18.27
C GLU A 275 -9.82 -7.74 17.16
N TYR A 276 -8.52 -7.44 17.29
CA TYR A 276 -7.78 -6.71 16.26
C TYR A 276 -7.78 -7.43 14.91
N ARG A 277 -7.61 -8.75 14.91
CA ARG A 277 -7.69 -9.60 13.70
C ARG A 277 -9.07 -9.50 13.03
N THR A 278 -10.14 -9.47 13.82
CA THR A 278 -11.52 -9.29 13.30
C THR A 278 -11.70 -7.90 12.69
N ASN A 279 -11.24 -6.86 13.39
CA ASN A 279 -11.26 -5.47 12.89
C ASN A 279 -10.43 -5.32 11.60
N LEU A 280 -9.26 -5.94 11.53
CA LEU A 280 -8.40 -5.92 10.34
C LEU A 280 -9.05 -6.67 9.15
N THR A 281 -9.78 -7.76 9.41
CA THR A 281 -10.56 -8.45 8.38
C THR A 281 -11.66 -7.54 7.81
N GLN A 282 -12.39 -6.82 8.66
CA GLN A 282 -13.41 -5.87 8.22
C GLN A 282 -12.82 -4.68 7.47
N TYR A 283 -11.68 -4.15 7.93
CA TYR A 283 -10.93 -3.11 7.23
C TYR A 283 -10.48 -3.57 5.84
N LEU A 284 -9.93 -4.78 5.73
CA LEU A 284 -9.53 -5.38 4.47
C LEU A 284 -10.72 -5.52 3.51
N ALA A 285 -11.88 -5.96 4.00
CA ALA A 285 -13.09 -6.09 3.18
C ALA A 285 -13.56 -4.73 2.62
N LYS A 286 -13.61 -3.69 3.47
CA LYS A 286 -13.95 -2.32 3.03
C LYS A 286 -12.97 -1.80 1.97
N LYS A 287 -11.66 -1.95 2.21
CA LYS A 287 -10.63 -1.51 1.25
C LYS A 287 -10.63 -2.31 -0.04
N MET A 288 -10.97 -3.60 0.02
CA MET A 288 -11.09 -4.43 -1.16
C MET A 288 -12.30 -4.02 -2.01
N GLN A 289 -13.41 -3.62 -1.39
CA GLN A 289 -14.58 -3.11 -2.08
C GLN A 289 -14.29 -1.78 -2.79
N ASP A 290 -13.48 -0.89 -2.19
CA ASP A 290 -13.07 0.38 -2.79
C ASP A 290 -12.15 0.19 -4.02
N ILE A 291 -11.21 -0.75 -3.95
CA ILE A 291 -10.13 -0.90 -4.95
C ILE A 291 -10.45 -1.96 -6.02
N ALA A 292 -10.99 -3.11 -5.62
CA ALA A 292 -11.20 -4.27 -6.49
C ALA A 292 -12.53 -5.00 -6.18
N PRO A 293 -13.69 -4.34 -6.38
CA PRO A 293 -15.00 -4.91 -6.09
C PRO A 293 -15.33 -6.13 -6.97
N ASN A 294 -14.86 -6.19 -8.21
CA ASN A 294 -15.15 -7.34 -9.08
C ASN A 294 -14.39 -8.59 -8.65
N LEU A 295 -13.11 -8.43 -8.30
CA LEU A 295 -12.29 -9.50 -7.77
C LEU A 295 -12.83 -10.02 -6.43
N SER A 296 -13.24 -9.10 -5.54
CA SER A 296 -13.91 -9.41 -4.28
C SER A 296 -15.19 -10.23 -4.50
N ALA A 297 -16.10 -9.77 -5.36
CA ALA A 297 -17.35 -10.47 -5.62
C ALA A 297 -17.14 -11.88 -6.18
N LEU A 298 -16.11 -12.06 -7.03
CA LEU A 298 -15.81 -13.32 -7.71
C LEU A 298 -15.21 -14.39 -6.78
N VAL A 299 -14.18 -14.04 -5.99
CA VAL A 299 -13.38 -15.02 -5.22
C VAL A 299 -13.48 -14.82 -3.70
N GLY A 300 -13.89 -13.62 -3.26
CA GLY A 300 -13.90 -13.19 -1.86
C GLY A 300 -12.66 -12.37 -1.49
N ASP A 301 -12.79 -11.52 -0.47
CA ASP A 301 -11.79 -10.50 -0.11
C ASP A 301 -10.43 -11.09 0.26
N ARG A 302 -10.42 -12.10 1.14
CA ARG A 302 -9.18 -12.71 1.64
C ARG A 302 -8.35 -13.33 0.52
N ILE A 303 -9.01 -14.06 -0.39
CA ILE A 303 -8.33 -14.74 -1.49
C ILE A 303 -7.92 -13.73 -2.57
N GLY A 304 -8.77 -12.75 -2.87
CA GLY A 304 -8.43 -11.66 -3.79
C GLY A 304 -7.22 -10.86 -3.31
N ALA A 305 -7.20 -10.46 -2.04
CA ALA A 305 -6.07 -9.74 -1.44
C ALA A 305 -4.78 -10.58 -1.47
N LYS A 306 -4.89 -11.89 -1.26
CA LYS A 306 -3.76 -12.82 -1.35
C LYS A 306 -3.19 -12.93 -2.78
N LEU A 307 -4.06 -12.88 -3.80
CA LEU A 307 -3.63 -12.85 -5.20
C LEU A 307 -2.88 -11.56 -5.53
N ILE A 308 -3.40 -10.40 -5.09
CA ILE A 308 -2.74 -9.10 -5.26
C ILE A 308 -1.37 -9.09 -4.58
N SER A 309 -1.30 -9.55 -3.32
CA SER A 309 -0.05 -9.62 -2.56
C SER A 309 1.01 -10.50 -3.23
N ARG A 310 0.63 -11.68 -3.74
CA ARG A 310 1.59 -12.54 -4.47
C ARG A 310 2.03 -11.98 -5.82
N ALA A 311 1.17 -11.22 -6.49
CA ALA A 311 1.55 -10.53 -7.72
C ALA A 311 2.39 -9.27 -7.47
N GLY A 312 2.37 -8.73 -6.25
CA GLY A 312 3.09 -7.53 -5.82
C GLY A 312 2.36 -6.21 -6.09
N SER A 313 1.39 -6.19 -7.01
CA SER A 313 0.45 -5.08 -7.21
C SER A 313 -0.77 -5.55 -8.01
N LEU A 314 -1.87 -4.80 -7.95
CA LEU A 314 -3.07 -5.01 -8.77
C LEU A 314 -2.73 -4.84 -10.25
N THR A 315 -1.88 -3.86 -10.60
CA THR A 315 -1.42 -3.63 -11.96
C THR A 315 -0.58 -4.80 -12.50
N SER A 316 0.30 -5.38 -11.68
CA SER A 316 1.06 -6.59 -12.03
C SER A 316 0.11 -7.77 -12.24
N LEU A 317 -0.90 -7.94 -11.38
CA LEU A 317 -1.90 -9.01 -11.51
C LEU A 317 -2.72 -8.86 -12.80
N ALA A 318 -3.09 -7.64 -13.18
CA ALA A 318 -3.81 -7.36 -14.43
C ALA A 318 -2.98 -7.68 -15.68
N LYS A 319 -1.67 -7.44 -15.61
CA LYS A 319 -0.70 -7.75 -16.68
C LYS A 319 -0.42 -9.25 -16.83
N TYR A 320 -0.54 -10.03 -15.76
CA TYR A 320 -0.32 -11.47 -15.84
C TYR A 320 -1.35 -12.18 -16.73
N PRO A 321 -0.92 -13.16 -17.53
CA PRO A 321 -1.85 -14.00 -18.27
C PRO A 321 -2.59 -14.92 -17.30
N ALA A 322 -3.78 -15.37 -17.70
CA ALA A 322 -4.60 -16.25 -16.87
C ALA A 322 -3.91 -17.58 -16.50
N SER A 323 -2.98 -18.06 -17.35
CA SER A 323 -2.15 -19.24 -17.05
C SER A 323 -1.22 -19.03 -15.87
N THR A 324 -0.65 -17.83 -15.71
CA THR A 324 0.17 -17.46 -14.55
C THR A 324 -0.72 -17.30 -13.32
N VAL A 325 -1.86 -16.61 -13.45
CA VAL A 325 -2.83 -16.45 -12.36
C VAL A 325 -3.26 -17.80 -11.77
N GLN A 326 -3.44 -18.81 -12.62
CA GLN A 326 -3.79 -20.18 -12.21
C GLN A 326 -2.80 -20.80 -11.22
N ILE A 327 -1.50 -20.55 -11.39
CA ILE A 327 -0.41 -21.16 -10.62
C ILE A 327 0.13 -20.25 -9.51
N LEU A 328 -0.40 -19.02 -9.35
CA LEU A 328 0.06 -18.09 -8.32
C LEU A 328 -0.01 -18.71 -6.93
N GLY A 329 1.12 -18.66 -6.22
CA GLY A 329 1.31 -19.30 -4.92
C GLY A 329 1.78 -20.77 -4.96
N ALA A 330 1.78 -21.44 -6.12
CA ALA A 330 2.34 -22.77 -6.31
C ALA A 330 3.68 -22.77 -7.08
N GLU A 331 4.30 -21.60 -7.24
CA GLU A 331 5.53 -21.39 -8.02
C GLU A 331 6.67 -22.31 -7.58
N LYS A 332 6.94 -22.43 -6.28
CA LYS A 332 8.01 -23.31 -5.76
C LYS A 332 7.79 -24.77 -6.16
N ALA A 333 6.55 -25.24 -6.07
CA ALA A 333 6.18 -26.60 -6.47
C ALA A 333 6.28 -26.80 -7.99
N LEU A 334 5.94 -25.78 -8.77
CA LEU A 334 6.10 -25.77 -10.22
C LEU A 334 7.57 -25.87 -10.63
N PHE A 335 8.45 -25.05 -10.05
CA PHE A 335 9.88 -25.10 -10.34
C PHE A 335 10.51 -26.43 -9.92
N ARG A 336 10.09 -26.98 -8.77
CA ARG A 336 10.51 -28.32 -8.34
C ARG A 336 10.06 -29.41 -9.32
N ALA A 337 8.82 -29.35 -9.79
CA ALA A 337 8.30 -30.30 -10.78
C ALA A 337 9.04 -30.20 -12.12
N MET A 338 9.37 -28.99 -12.57
CA MET A 338 10.15 -28.81 -13.82
C MET A 338 11.57 -29.35 -13.70
N LYS A 339 12.25 -29.13 -12.57
CA LYS A 339 13.61 -29.68 -12.32
C LYS A 339 13.63 -31.20 -12.30
N VAL A 340 12.64 -31.81 -11.66
CA VAL A 340 12.56 -33.28 -11.47
C VAL A 340 11.83 -33.97 -12.65
N ARG A 341 11.28 -33.20 -13.61
CA ARG A 341 10.31 -33.68 -14.61
C ARG A 341 9.12 -34.43 -13.98
N GLY A 342 8.68 -33.95 -12.81
CA GLY A 342 7.53 -34.47 -12.09
C GLY A 342 6.21 -33.85 -12.55
N LYS A 343 5.12 -34.20 -11.86
CA LYS A 343 3.79 -33.64 -12.12
C LYS A 343 3.76 -32.16 -11.74
N THR A 344 3.42 -31.30 -12.70
CA THR A 344 3.26 -29.86 -12.46
C THR A 344 1.97 -29.58 -11.68
N PRO A 345 1.97 -28.65 -10.72
CA PRO A 345 0.76 -28.23 -10.03
C PRO A 345 -0.23 -27.59 -11.01
N LYS A 346 -1.52 -27.89 -10.84
CA LYS A 346 -2.60 -27.37 -11.71
C LYS A 346 -3.28 -26.12 -11.15
N TYR A 347 -3.02 -25.77 -9.90
CA TYR A 347 -3.64 -24.64 -9.20
C TYR A 347 -2.71 -24.19 -8.07
N GLY A 348 -2.82 -22.92 -7.69
CA GLY A 348 -2.18 -22.36 -6.49
C GLY A 348 -3.21 -21.87 -5.49
N ILE A 349 -3.15 -20.59 -5.13
CA ILE A 349 -4.05 -19.94 -4.14
C ILE A 349 -5.53 -20.12 -4.49
N ILE A 350 -5.86 -20.15 -5.78
CA ILE A 350 -7.22 -20.27 -6.30
C ILE A 350 -7.88 -21.61 -5.88
N PHE A 351 -7.11 -22.61 -5.46
CA PHE A 351 -7.65 -23.85 -4.91
C PHE A 351 -8.57 -23.62 -3.71
N ASN A 352 -8.24 -22.62 -2.88
CA ASN A 352 -9.00 -22.29 -1.68
C ASN A 352 -10.31 -21.54 -1.99
N ALA A 353 -10.55 -21.18 -3.25
CA ALA A 353 -11.81 -20.55 -3.64
C ALA A 353 -12.94 -21.58 -3.53
N SER A 354 -14.07 -21.16 -2.95
CA SER A 354 -15.26 -22.01 -2.74
C SER A 354 -15.69 -22.76 -4.02
N ALA A 355 -15.63 -22.08 -5.17
CA ALA A 355 -15.97 -22.65 -6.48
C ALA A 355 -15.07 -23.82 -6.93
N VAL A 356 -13.81 -23.87 -6.50
CA VAL A 356 -12.85 -24.94 -6.87
C VAL A 356 -12.80 -26.02 -5.80
N SER A 357 -12.91 -25.62 -4.54
CA SER A 357 -12.86 -26.56 -3.41
C SER A 357 -14.06 -27.52 -3.38
N SER A 358 -15.23 -27.07 -3.81
CA SER A 358 -16.47 -27.86 -3.80
C SER A 358 -16.49 -28.99 -4.83
N GLU A 359 -15.87 -28.81 -6.00
CA GLU A 359 -15.89 -29.81 -7.06
C GLU A 359 -14.81 -30.89 -6.86
N THR A 360 -15.12 -32.17 -7.06
CA THR A 360 -14.16 -33.26 -6.82
C THR A 360 -13.49 -33.75 -8.10
N LYS A 361 -14.22 -33.84 -9.23
CA LYS A 361 -13.73 -34.49 -10.45
C LYS A 361 -12.95 -33.55 -11.35
N ASN A 362 -13.45 -32.32 -11.51
CA ASN A 362 -13.02 -31.40 -12.57
C ASN A 362 -12.24 -30.16 -12.09
N LYS A 363 -11.58 -30.25 -10.92
CA LYS A 363 -10.87 -29.13 -10.27
C LYS A 363 -9.95 -28.34 -11.21
N GLY A 364 -9.14 -29.02 -12.03
CA GLY A 364 -8.20 -28.34 -12.94
C GLY A 364 -8.88 -27.57 -14.08
N ARG A 365 -10.02 -28.03 -14.58
CA ARG A 365 -10.78 -27.34 -15.63
C ARG A 365 -11.49 -26.12 -15.06
N ILE A 366 -12.06 -26.24 -13.86
CA ILE A 366 -12.70 -25.12 -13.15
C ILE A 366 -11.65 -24.08 -12.74
N ALA A 367 -10.51 -24.50 -12.20
CA ALA A 367 -9.41 -23.59 -11.85
C ALA A 367 -8.96 -22.75 -13.06
N ARG A 368 -8.84 -23.35 -14.25
CA ARG A 368 -8.54 -22.62 -15.48
C ARG A 368 -9.65 -21.63 -15.86
N CYS A 369 -10.91 -22.06 -15.80
CA CYS A 369 -12.06 -21.19 -16.09
C CYS A 369 -12.10 -19.99 -15.13
N LEU A 370 -11.95 -20.25 -13.82
CA LEU A 370 -11.91 -19.23 -12.79
C LEU A 370 -10.72 -18.29 -12.97
N SER A 371 -9.53 -18.79 -13.30
CA SER A 371 -8.35 -17.95 -13.57
C SER A 371 -8.56 -17.01 -14.75
N ASN A 372 -9.22 -17.48 -15.81
CA ASN A 372 -9.60 -16.63 -16.94
C ASN A 372 -10.56 -15.51 -16.49
N LYS A 373 -11.56 -15.82 -15.66
CA LYS A 373 -12.50 -14.81 -15.15
C LYS A 373 -11.85 -13.84 -14.17
N ILE A 374 -10.94 -14.32 -13.31
CA ILE A 374 -10.14 -13.49 -12.40
C ILE A 374 -9.29 -12.49 -13.20
N SER A 375 -8.62 -12.94 -14.26
CA SER A 375 -7.79 -12.08 -15.10
C SER A 375 -8.64 -10.98 -15.77
N ILE A 376 -9.84 -11.30 -16.23
CA ILE A 376 -10.79 -10.31 -16.78
C ILE A 376 -11.25 -9.33 -15.69
N ALA A 377 -11.72 -9.83 -14.54
CA ALA A 377 -12.18 -9.00 -13.42
C ALA A 377 -11.09 -8.05 -12.92
N THR A 378 -9.86 -8.54 -12.77
CA THR A 378 -8.72 -7.73 -12.31
C THR A 378 -8.38 -6.60 -13.29
N ARG A 379 -8.49 -6.85 -14.61
CA ARG A 379 -8.24 -5.82 -15.62
C ARG A 379 -9.30 -4.73 -15.58
N ILE A 380 -10.57 -5.12 -15.38
CA ILE A 380 -11.66 -4.16 -15.20
C ILE A 380 -11.39 -3.33 -13.94
N ASP A 381 -11.12 -3.98 -12.79
CA ASP A 381 -10.84 -3.27 -11.53
C ASP A 381 -9.63 -2.31 -11.63
N CYS A 382 -8.56 -2.71 -12.33
CA CYS A 382 -7.35 -1.90 -12.43
C CYS A 382 -7.49 -0.69 -13.36
N PHE A 383 -8.21 -0.85 -14.48
CA PHE A 383 -8.24 0.17 -15.55
C PHE A 383 -9.54 0.97 -15.62
N SER A 384 -10.61 0.57 -14.91
CA SER A 384 -11.83 1.37 -14.78
C SER A 384 -11.61 2.50 -13.78
N ASP A 385 -12.04 3.73 -14.10
CA ASP A 385 -11.95 4.87 -13.17
C ASP A 385 -12.79 4.65 -11.90
N ASN A 386 -14.04 4.23 -12.09
CA ASN A 386 -14.98 3.87 -11.03
C ASN A 386 -15.35 2.39 -11.14
N PRO A 387 -14.67 1.48 -10.41
CA PRO A 387 -14.98 0.06 -10.50
C PRO A 387 -16.31 -0.26 -9.81
N THR A 388 -17.23 -0.91 -10.52
CA THR A 388 -18.51 -1.38 -9.98
C THR A 388 -18.44 -2.89 -9.70
N ALA A 389 -19.25 -3.41 -8.76
CA ALA A 389 -19.26 -4.84 -8.42
C ALA A 389 -20.06 -5.73 -9.40
N LYS A 390 -20.85 -5.12 -10.30
CA LYS A 390 -21.81 -5.83 -11.18
C LYS A 390 -21.11 -6.84 -12.09
N PHE A 391 -19.96 -6.48 -12.67
CA PHE A 391 -19.18 -7.40 -13.52
C PHE A 391 -18.74 -8.64 -12.72
N GLY A 392 -18.29 -8.48 -11.49
CA GLY A 392 -17.87 -9.56 -10.61
C GLY A 392 -18.98 -10.55 -10.30
N VAL A 393 -20.20 -10.04 -10.03
CA VAL A 393 -21.38 -10.88 -9.79
C VAL A 393 -21.77 -11.68 -11.04
N ALA A 394 -21.81 -11.03 -12.21
CA ALA A 394 -22.09 -11.71 -13.47
C ALA A 394 -21.03 -12.77 -13.83
N LEU A 395 -19.75 -12.46 -13.60
CA LEU A 395 -18.64 -13.40 -13.79
C LEU A 395 -18.73 -14.58 -12.82
N LYS A 396 -19.15 -14.35 -11.57
CA LYS A 396 -19.38 -15.42 -10.58
C LYS A 396 -20.50 -16.35 -11.03
N GLN A 397 -21.60 -15.79 -11.54
CA GLN A 397 -22.69 -16.58 -12.10
C GLN A 397 -22.24 -17.42 -13.29
N GLN A 398 -21.43 -16.87 -14.20
CA GLN A 398 -20.86 -17.63 -15.32
C GLN A 398 -19.97 -18.79 -14.86
N VAL A 399 -19.21 -18.62 -13.78
CA VAL A 399 -18.42 -19.72 -13.19
C VAL A 399 -19.35 -20.77 -12.59
N ALA A 400 -20.41 -20.37 -11.88
CA ALA A 400 -21.40 -21.28 -11.33
C ALA A 400 -22.13 -22.08 -12.43
N ASP A 401 -22.52 -21.43 -13.52
CA ASP A 401 -23.15 -22.08 -14.67
C ASP A 401 -22.18 -23.04 -15.39
N ARG A 402 -20.89 -22.71 -15.43
CA ARG A 402 -19.85 -23.63 -15.93
C ARG A 402 -19.66 -24.85 -15.02
N ILE A 403 -19.79 -24.69 -13.70
CA ILE A 403 -19.78 -25.83 -12.77
C ILE A 403 -21.03 -26.70 -13.01
N LYS A 404 -22.21 -26.09 -13.15
CA LYS A 404 -23.45 -26.80 -13.51
C LYS A 404 -23.34 -27.52 -14.85
N PHE A 405 -22.67 -26.94 -15.85
CA PHE A 405 -22.40 -27.59 -17.13
C PHE A 405 -21.58 -28.88 -16.96
N PHE A 406 -20.56 -28.88 -16.09
CA PHE A 406 -19.76 -30.08 -15.86
C PHE A 406 -20.52 -31.19 -15.11
N ASN A 407 -21.54 -30.83 -14.34
CA ASN A 407 -22.33 -31.79 -13.56
C ASN A 407 -23.58 -32.27 -14.32
N ASN A 408 -24.27 -31.37 -15.02
CA ASN A 408 -25.60 -31.60 -15.59
C ASN A 408 -25.65 -31.45 -17.13
N GLY A 409 -24.57 -30.98 -17.77
CA GLY A 409 -24.51 -30.79 -19.23
C GLY A 409 -25.21 -29.55 -19.79
N VAL A 410 -25.83 -28.71 -18.95
CA VAL A 410 -26.54 -27.48 -19.40
C VAL A 410 -25.55 -26.44 -19.93
N ALA A 411 -25.66 -26.10 -21.21
CA ALA A 411 -24.76 -25.14 -21.86
C ALA A 411 -24.92 -23.74 -21.24
N PRO A 412 -23.84 -23.09 -20.78
CA PRO A 412 -23.90 -21.75 -20.22
C PRO A 412 -24.10 -20.71 -21.32
N LYS A 413 -24.66 -19.55 -20.94
CA LYS A 413 -24.77 -18.38 -21.81
C LYS A 413 -23.41 -17.99 -22.39
N ARG A 414 -23.40 -17.40 -23.59
CA ARG A 414 -22.18 -16.87 -24.19
C ARG A 414 -21.70 -15.67 -23.36
N ASN A 415 -20.39 -15.57 -23.18
CA ASN A 415 -19.81 -14.48 -22.37
C ASN A 415 -20.15 -13.09 -22.94
N LEU A 416 -20.26 -12.96 -24.26
CA LEU A 416 -20.52 -11.69 -24.92
C LEU A 416 -21.89 -11.13 -24.52
N ASP A 417 -22.91 -11.96 -24.50
CA ASP A 417 -24.29 -11.55 -24.23
C ASP A 417 -24.42 -11.05 -22.79
N VAL A 418 -23.89 -11.82 -21.84
CA VAL A 418 -23.89 -11.44 -20.42
C VAL A 418 -23.09 -10.16 -20.17
N MET A 419 -21.96 -9.96 -20.85
CA MET A 419 -21.19 -8.72 -20.66
C MET A 419 -21.88 -7.51 -21.28
N LYS A 420 -22.61 -7.66 -22.39
CA LYS A 420 -23.42 -6.58 -22.95
C LYS A 420 -24.54 -6.17 -22.00
N GLU A 421 -25.27 -7.15 -21.44
CA GLU A 421 -26.30 -6.91 -20.42
C GLU A 421 -25.73 -6.09 -19.24
N VAL A 422 -24.55 -6.47 -18.74
CA VAL A 422 -23.92 -5.76 -17.61
C VAL A 422 -23.42 -4.37 -17.99
N ILE A 423 -22.90 -4.17 -19.21
CA ILE A 423 -22.47 -2.84 -19.68
C ILE A 423 -23.69 -1.91 -19.73
N GLU A 424 -24.81 -2.36 -20.30
CA GLU A 424 -26.05 -1.58 -20.35
C GLU A 424 -26.57 -1.23 -18.94
N GLU A 425 -26.47 -2.15 -17.98
CA GLU A 425 -26.83 -1.88 -16.59
C GLU A 425 -25.88 -0.88 -15.90
N VAL A 426 -24.60 -0.88 -16.27
CA VAL A 426 -23.61 0.04 -15.69
C VAL A 426 -23.76 1.43 -16.30
N GLU A 427 -24.01 1.53 -17.60
CA GLU A 427 -24.28 2.81 -18.29
C GLU A 427 -25.54 3.49 -17.76
N LYS A 428 -26.61 2.71 -17.47
CA LYS A 428 -27.83 3.24 -16.83
C LYS A 428 -27.56 3.83 -15.46
N ASP A 429 -26.78 3.14 -14.62
CA ASP A 429 -26.41 3.65 -13.28
C ASP A 429 -25.61 4.95 -13.37
N PHE A 430 -24.63 5.04 -14.28
CA PHE A 430 -23.84 6.26 -14.45
C PHE A 430 -24.69 7.43 -14.97
N ALA A 431 -25.63 7.18 -15.88
CA ALA A 431 -26.57 8.20 -16.36
C ALA A 431 -27.50 8.70 -15.24
N GLU A 432 -27.94 7.82 -14.33
CA GLU A 432 -28.76 8.20 -13.18
C GLU A 432 -27.97 8.99 -12.11
N GLU A 433 -26.67 8.72 -11.96
CA GLU A 433 -25.80 9.48 -11.05
C GLU A 433 -25.51 10.91 -11.57
N GLU A 434 -25.32 11.10 -12.88
CA GLU A 434 -25.09 12.43 -13.45
C GLU A 434 -26.33 13.34 -13.39
N VAL A 435 -27.55 12.77 -13.38
CA VAL A 435 -28.81 13.53 -13.33
C VAL A 435 -29.20 13.98 -11.91
N LYS A 436 -28.47 13.58 -10.87
CA LYS A 436 -28.71 14.05 -9.49
C LYS A 436 -27.75 15.21 -9.14
N PRO A 437 -28.11 16.49 -9.38
CA PRO A 437 -27.33 17.61 -8.90
C PRO A 437 -27.40 17.66 -7.37
N VAL A 438 -26.27 18.02 -6.77
CA VAL A 438 -26.04 18.28 -5.35
C VAL A 438 -27.15 19.13 -4.74
N VAL A 439 -28.13 18.50 -4.08
CA VAL A 439 -29.02 19.22 -3.15
C VAL A 439 -28.27 19.37 -1.83
N LYS A 440 -27.66 20.54 -1.67
CA LYS A 440 -27.25 21.06 -0.36
C LYS A 440 -28.50 21.26 0.50
N GLU A 441 -28.78 20.35 1.43
CA GLU A 441 -29.75 20.63 2.50
C GLU A 441 -29.08 21.40 3.64
N SER A 442 -29.05 22.71 3.46
CA SER A 442 -28.97 23.69 4.54
C SER A 442 -30.37 24.28 4.76
N SER A 443 -31.15 23.74 5.72
CA SER A 443 -32.28 24.44 6.38
C SER A 443 -32.78 23.59 7.57
N SER A 444 -32.46 23.91 8.81
CA SER A 444 -33.18 24.81 9.72
C SER A 444 -34.60 24.35 10.13
N LYS A 445 -34.70 23.93 11.42
CA LYS A 445 -35.79 24.16 12.39
C LYS A 445 -37.24 23.77 12.00
N LYS A 446 -37.79 22.75 12.69
CA LYS A 446 -38.93 22.92 13.64
C LYS A 446 -39.18 21.68 14.50
N ARG A 447 -39.34 21.92 15.80
CA ARG A 447 -39.71 20.99 16.88
C ARG A 447 -41.20 20.63 16.84
N LYS A 448 -41.53 19.44 17.39
CA LYS A 448 -42.73 19.02 18.17
C LYS A 448 -42.49 17.53 18.51
N GLU A 449 -42.09 17.06 19.70
CA GLU A 449 -42.57 17.17 21.09
C GLU A 449 -43.72 16.21 21.44
N SER A 450 -43.35 15.07 22.04
CA SER A 450 -44.05 14.22 23.05
C SER A 450 -43.28 12.88 23.17
N GLU A 451 -42.98 12.21 24.29
CA GLU A 451 -43.15 12.36 25.74
C GLU A 451 -42.12 11.38 26.43
N PRO A 452 -41.86 11.48 27.77
CA PRO A 452 -40.61 11.07 28.42
C PRO A 452 -40.67 9.83 29.34
N THR A 453 -39.52 9.31 29.77
CA THR A 453 -39.25 8.54 31.03
C THR A 453 -37.73 8.26 31.12
N GLU A 454 -36.95 9.07 31.86
CA GLU A 454 -36.35 8.82 33.21
C GLU A 454 -35.76 7.40 33.38
N GLU A 455 -34.45 7.20 33.62
CA GLU A 455 -33.75 7.45 34.90
C GLU A 455 -32.24 7.79 34.80
N LYS A 456 -31.76 8.40 35.90
CA LYS A 456 -30.45 9.05 36.21
C LYS A 456 -29.31 8.04 36.45
N SER A 457 -28.04 8.29 36.08
CA SER A 457 -27.01 9.05 36.84
C SER A 457 -25.64 8.67 36.21
N SER A 458 -24.64 9.52 35.96
CA SER A 458 -23.88 10.38 36.86
C SER A 458 -22.90 11.28 36.06
N LYS A 459 -22.76 12.54 36.49
CA LYS A 459 -21.79 13.55 36.04
C LYS A 459 -20.60 13.58 37.02
N LYS A 460 -19.35 13.49 36.54
CA LYS A 460 -18.20 14.28 37.03
C LYS A 460 -16.91 13.99 36.25
N SER A 461 -16.50 14.91 35.38
CA SER A 461 -15.13 15.48 35.30
C SER A 461 -14.92 16.17 33.94
N LYS A 462 -14.78 17.50 34.00
CA LYS A 462 -14.42 18.39 32.89
C LYS A 462 -13.69 19.57 33.52
N LYS A 463 -12.36 19.56 33.54
CA LYS A 463 -11.46 20.73 33.67
C LYS A 463 -10.00 20.27 33.73
N GLU A 464 -9.10 21.14 33.24
CA GLU A 464 -7.63 21.01 33.11
C GLU A 464 -7.21 20.31 31.81
N GLU A 465 -6.46 20.89 30.86
CA GLU A 465 -5.58 22.07 30.87
C GLU A 465 -5.44 22.63 29.45
N LYS A 466 -5.47 23.96 29.34
CA LYS A 466 -5.10 24.72 28.14
C LYS A 466 -4.34 25.96 28.62
N SER A 467 -3.10 25.80 29.09
CA SER A 467 -2.21 26.92 29.45
C SER A 467 -0.77 26.48 29.75
N SER A 468 0.14 26.58 28.78
CA SER A 468 1.58 26.93 28.91
C SER A 468 2.22 26.79 27.52
N LYS A 469 2.44 27.84 26.73
CA LYS A 469 3.46 28.92 26.84
C LYS A 469 4.89 28.38 27.05
N LYS A 470 5.57 28.12 25.92
CA LYS A 470 6.78 28.81 25.43
C LYS A 470 7.87 29.15 26.49
N SER A 471 9.02 28.49 26.37
CA SER A 471 10.38 28.71 26.98
C SER A 471 10.89 27.37 27.53
N LYS A 472 12.10 26.83 27.33
CA LYS A 472 13.46 27.22 26.90
C LYS A 472 14.09 25.92 26.33
N SER A 473 14.67 25.90 25.13
CA SER A 473 16.13 25.85 24.91
C SER A 473 16.92 25.11 26.01
N ASP A 474 17.38 23.89 25.72
CA ASP A 474 18.70 23.41 26.11
C ASP A 474 19.19 22.40 25.08
N ASP A 475 20.36 22.72 24.52
CA ASP A 475 21.17 21.95 23.60
C ASP A 475 21.54 20.58 24.18
N VAL A 476 21.41 19.52 23.38
CA VAL A 476 22.40 18.43 23.36
C VAL A 476 22.59 17.98 21.92
N GLU A 477 23.70 18.41 21.33
CA GLU A 477 24.33 17.77 20.18
C GLU A 477 24.50 16.26 20.44
N MET A 478 24.01 15.40 19.54
CA MET A 478 24.67 14.13 19.28
C MET A 478 24.95 14.00 17.80
N LYS A 479 26.24 14.15 17.53
CA LYS A 479 26.96 13.97 16.29
C LYS A 479 26.71 12.60 15.68
N GLU A 480 26.79 12.59 14.36
CA GLU A 480 27.17 11.44 13.55
C GLU A 480 28.39 10.73 14.18
N GLU A 481 28.26 9.45 14.50
CA GLU A 481 29.38 8.51 14.54
C GLU A 481 28.97 7.24 13.77
N PRO A 482 29.84 6.74 12.86
CA PRO A 482 29.62 5.48 12.18
C PRO A 482 30.08 4.34 13.10
N VAL A 483 29.18 3.43 13.46
CA VAL A 483 29.54 2.22 14.21
C VAL A 483 30.13 1.17 13.27
N LYS A 484 31.45 1.10 13.39
CA LYS A 484 32.47 0.17 12.90
C LYS A 484 32.06 -1.28 12.67
N GLU A 485 32.57 -1.79 11.55
CA GLU A 485 32.92 -3.20 11.32
C GLU A 485 33.79 -3.77 12.47
N GLU A 486 33.42 -4.95 12.98
CA GLU A 486 34.38 -5.86 13.60
C GLU A 486 34.76 -6.97 12.61
N LYS A 487 36.02 -6.89 12.16
CA LYS A 487 36.76 -7.91 11.42
C LYS A 487 37.29 -9.00 12.36
N LYS A 488 37.07 -10.27 11.98
CA LYS A 488 38.03 -11.38 12.15
C LYS A 488 38.35 -11.89 10.73
N SER A 489 39.37 -11.38 10.04
CA SER A 489 40.82 -11.63 10.14
C SER A 489 41.30 -12.90 9.41
N SER A 490 41.86 -12.74 8.21
CA SER A 490 43.20 -13.24 7.79
C SER A 490 43.42 -12.90 6.30
N LYS A 491 44.27 -11.90 5.99
CA LYS A 491 45.59 -12.04 5.30
C LYS A 491 45.45 -12.72 3.93
N LYS A 492 45.83 -12.17 2.77
CA LYS A 492 47.01 -11.37 2.43
C LYS A 492 46.85 -10.85 0.98
N SER A 493 47.31 -9.63 0.73
CA SER A 493 47.47 -8.98 -0.57
C SER A 493 48.58 -9.62 -1.42
N SER A 494 48.39 -9.77 -2.74
CA SER A 494 49.34 -9.31 -3.79
C SER A 494 48.93 -9.78 -5.21
N SER A 495 48.63 -8.80 -6.08
CA SER A 495 49.05 -8.69 -7.49
C SER A 495 48.98 -9.87 -8.48
N LYS A 496 48.25 -9.63 -9.57
CA LYS A 496 48.55 -9.92 -10.99
C LYS A 496 48.83 -11.38 -11.44
N LYS A 497 48.00 -11.74 -12.44
CA LYS A 497 48.22 -12.65 -13.60
C LYS A 497 48.04 -14.17 -13.42
N GLU A 498 47.15 -14.65 -14.28
CA GLU A 498 47.20 -15.89 -15.07
C GLU A 498 46.98 -17.26 -14.40
N GLU A 499 46.10 -18.02 -15.10
CA GLU A 499 46.00 -19.48 -15.22
C GLU A 499 45.30 -20.34 -14.12
N GLU A 500 44.09 -20.77 -14.51
CA GLU A 500 43.54 -22.14 -14.47
C GLU A 500 43.28 -22.90 -13.13
N PRO A 501 42.30 -23.85 -13.11
CA PRO A 501 41.26 -23.88 -12.08
C PRO A 501 41.35 -25.07 -11.13
N VAL A 502 40.97 -24.89 -9.86
CA VAL A 502 40.69 -26.02 -8.94
C VAL A 502 39.46 -25.76 -8.06
N LYS A 503 38.55 -26.74 -8.14
CA LYS A 503 37.38 -26.96 -7.29
C LYS A 503 37.82 -27.26 -5.85
N GLU A 504 37.19 -26.64 -4.86
CA GLU A 504 36.70 -27.23 -3.59
C GLU A 504 36.54 -26.11 -2.55
N GLU A 505 35.28 -25.86 -2.10
CA GLU A 505 34.95 -25.37 -0.72
C GLU A 505 33.47 -24.95 -0.55
N LYS A 506 32.65 -24.84 -1.62
CA LYS A 506 31.21 -24.45 -1.50
C LYS A 506 30.20 -25.60 -1.28
N LYS A 507 30.61 -26.78 -0.79
CA LYS A 507 29.73 -27.98 -0.67
C LYS A 507 29.07 -28.21 0.70
N SER A 508 29.33 -27.39 1.72
CA SER A 508 28.83 -27.65 3.10
C SER A 508 27.58 -26.86 3.49
N SER A 509 27.30 -25.70 2.90
CA SER A 509 26.08 -24.91 3.19
C SER A 509 24.85 -25.36 2.39
N SER A 510 25.02 -25.78 1.13
CA SER A 510 23.92 -26.28 0.29
C SER A 510 23.30 -27.59 0.80
N LYS A 511 24.09 -28.46 1.44
CA LYS A 511 23.59 -29.73 2.01
C LYS A 511 22.64 -29.55 3.21
N LYS A 512 22.67 -28.42 3.92
CA LYS A 512 21.76 -28.14 5.06
C LYS A 512 20.40 -27.61 4.60
N GLU A 513 20.36 -26.79 3.56
CA GLU A 513 19.11 -26.35 2.94
C GLU A 513 18.42 -27.52 2.21
N ASP A 514 19.16 -28.33 1.45
CA ASP A 514 18.62 -29.52 0.77
C ASP A 514 18.01 -30.55 1.75
N LYS A 515 18.58 -30.72 2.96
CA LYS A 515 18.05 -31.63 4.00
C LYS A 515 16.78 -31.09 4.66
N LYS A 516 16.64 -29.77 4.80
CA LYS A 516 15.44 -29.14 5.38
C LYS A 516 14.29 -29.21 4.36
N GLU A 517 14.58 -28.97 3.08
CA GLU A 517 13.62 -29.12 1.98
C GLU A 517 13.19 -30.58 1.76
N LYS A 518 14.09 -31.56 1.90
CA LYS A 518 13.72 -33.01 1.83
C LYS A 518 12.82 -33.46 2.98
N LYS A 519 12.84 -32.77 4.14
CA LYS A 519 11.97 -33.07 5.28
C LYS A 519 10.57 -32.49 5.09
N GLU A 520 10.45 -31.27 4.54
CA GLU A 520 9.15 -30.68 4.21
C GLU A 520 8.44 -31.43 3.08
N SER A 521 9.16 -31.78 2.00
CA SER A 521 8.56 -32.54 0.88
C SER A 521 8.05 -33.93 1.27
N LYS A 522 8.72 -34.62 2.20
CA LYS A 522 8.24 -35.90 2.76
C LYS A 522 7.01 -35.73 3.66
N LYS A 523 6.80 -34.56 4.24
CA LYS A 523 5.63 -34.27 5.10
C LYS A 523 4.40 -34.03 4.21
N ASP A 524 4.55 -33.24 3.15
CA ASP A 524 3.50 -33.00 2.15
C ASP A 524 3.05 -34.28 1.44
N GLU A 525 4.00 -35.14 1.01
CA GLU A 525 3.66 -36.45 0.39
C GLU A 525 2.92 -37.40 1.35
N LYS A 526 3.21 -37.32 2.66
CA LYS A 526 2.51 -38.14 3.67
C LYS A 526 1.09 -37.63 3.91
N GLU A 527 0.86 -36.33 3.83
CA GLU A 527 -0.48 -35.74 3.95
C GLU A 527 -1.35 -36.04 2.71
N GLU A 528 -0.81 -35.95 1.48
CA GLU A 528 -1.53 -36.36 0.26
C GLU A 528 -1.82 -37.88 0.22
N LYS A 529 -0.91 -38.73 0.72
CA LYS A 529 -1.17 -40.18 0.82
C LYS A 529 -2.22 -40.52 1.89
N LYS A 530 -2.34 -39.70 2.94
CA LYS A 530 -3.39 -39.88 3.96
C LYS A 530 -4.75 -39.43 3.46
N SER A 531 -4.86 -38.29 2.77
CA SER A 531 -6.13 -37.84 2.18
C SER A 531 -6.64 -38.82 1.11
N SER A 532 -5.78 -39.26 0.19
CA SER A 532 -6.16 -40.23 -0.85
C SER A 532 -6.51 -41.63 -0.33
N LYS A 533 -5.96 -42.06 0.82
CA LYS A 533 -6.39 -43.31 1.49
C LYS A 533 -7.73 -43.15 2.20
N LYS A 534 -8.04 -41.96 2.74
CA LYS A 534 -9.34 -41.68 3.38
C LYS A 534 -10.46 -41.67 2.31
N ASP A 535 -10.23 -40.99 1.18
CA ASP A 535 -11.16 -40.95 0.05
C ASP A 535 -11.42 -42.32 -0.60
N LYS A 536 -10.43 -43.25 -0.56
CA LYS A 536 -10.61 -44.63 -1.05
C LYS A 536 -11.33 -45.54 -0.05
N LYS A 537 -11.36 -45.18 1.23
CA LYS A 537 -12.06 -45.94 2.28
C LYS A 537 -13.52 -45.51 2.42
N GLU A 538 -13.87 -44.29 2.00
CA GLU A 538 -15.26 -43.81 1.93
C GLU A 538 -15.98 -44.17 0.61
N LYS A 539 -15.23 -44.65 -0.40
CA LYS A 539 -15.78 -45.09 -1.71
C LYS A 539 -15.88 -46.62 -1.89
N LYS A 540 -15.44 -47.39 -0.90
CA LYS A 540 -15.69 -48.83 -0.78
C LYS A 540 -16.65 -49.03 0.38
#